data_AF-W8ZAV0-F1
#
_entry.id   AF-W8ZAV0-F1
#
_cell.length_a   1.000
_cell.length_b   1.000
_cell.length_c   1.000
_cell.angle_alpha   90.00
_cell.angle_beta   90.00
_cell.angle_gamma   90.00
#
_symmetry.space_group_name_H-M   'P 1'
#
loop_
_entity.id
_entity.type
_entity.pdbx_description
1 polymer ?
#
loop_
_entity_poly.entity_id
_entity_poly.type
_entity_poly.pdbx_seq_one_letter_code
_entity_poly.pdbx_strand_id
1 'polypeptide(L)'
;MKLFVDFHGKYEGKNCKYIVSEFPNNWENSFELNQIIIKTIKTVKEDLLQAKKQGYMITIGLPDSVIGACALLQAVRGLLGYTPYVAWSTSSGLEELDLEEIRKESRRLIF
;
A
#
# COMPACT_ATOMS: atom_id res chain seq x y z
N MET A 1 12.35 9.24 -15.02
CA MET A 1 11.00 8.65 -15.20
C MET A 1 10.45 8.27 -13.82
N LYS A 2 9.13 8.29 -13.63
CA LYS A 2 8.49 8.01 -12.33
C LYS A 2 7.47 6.88 -12.48
N LEU A 3 7.39 6.01 -11.47
CA LEU A 3 6.34 5.02 -11.30
C LEU A 3 5.50 5.39 -10.08
N PHE A 4 4.20 5.45 -10.24
CA PHE A 4 3.24 5.59 -9.15
C PHE A 4 2.36 4.34 -9.11
N VAL A 5 2.36 3.65 -7.97
CA VAL A 5 1.50 2.49 -7.71
C VAL A 5 0.45 2.90 -6.69
N ASP A 6 -0.79 3.00 -7.13
CA ASP A 6 -1.92 3.39 -6.30
C ASP A 6 -2.65 2.16 -5.76
N PHE A 7 -2.62 1.97 -4.44
CA PHE A 7 -3.42 0.97 -3.75
C PHE A 7 -4.76 1.51 -3.22
N HIS A 8 -4.98 2.81 -3.39
CA HIS A 8 -6.21 3.52 -3.01
C HIS A 8 -7.22 3.56 -4.17
N GLY A 9 -6.73 3.81 -5.38
CA GLY A 9 -7.57 4.05 -6.57
C GLY A 9 -8.05 5.50 -6.70
N LYS A 10 -7.40 6.44 -6.01
CA LYS A 10 -7.80 7.86 -5.95
C LYS A 10 -6.85 8.82 -6.66
N TYR A 11 -5.62 8.43 -6.99
CA TYR A 11 -4.60 9.38 -7.43
C TYR A 11 -4.34 9.34 -8.94
N GLU A 12 -5.08 10.07 -9.75
CA GLU A 12 -4.74 10.12 -11.18
C GLU A 12 -3.35 10.75 -11.45
N GLY A 13 -2.41 9.96 -11.96
CA GLY A 13 -1.06 10.42 -12.31
C GLY A 13 -0.97 10.96 -13.74
N LYS A 14 -0.83 12.29 -13.91
CA LYS A 14 -0.72 12.91 -15.25
C LYS A 14 0.69 12.89 -15.88
N ASN A 15 1.75 12.51 -15.15
CA ASN A 15 3.16 12.59 -15.60
C ASN A 15 4.04 11.42 -15.12
N CYS A 16 3.48 10.22 -14.93
CA CYS A 16 4.20 9.02 -14.52
C CYS A 16 3.58 7.77 -15.12
N LYS A 17 4.33 6.65 -15.16
CA LYS A 17 3.68 5.35 -15.32
C LYS A 17 2.80 5.14 -14.09
N TYR A 18 1.51 4.97 -14.31
CA TYR A 18 0.50 4.90 -13.27
C TYR A 18 -0.13 3.51 -13.27
N ILE A 19 -0.14 2.85 -12.11
CA ILE A 19 -0.69 1.51 -11.93
C ILE A 19 -1.64 1.55 -10.75
N VAL A 20 -2.85 1.03 -10.93
CA VAL A 20 -3.85 0.92 -9.86
C VAL A 20 -3.97 -0.55 -9.47
N SER A 21 -3.93 -0.81 -8.16
CA SER A 21 -4.19 -2.13 -7.58
C SER A 21 -4.94 -1.92 -6.26
N GLU A 22 -6.25 -1.69 -6.34
CA GLU A 22 -7.07 -1.35 -5.18
C GLU A 22 -6.95 -2.41 -4.07
N PHE A 23 -6.70 -1.93 -2.84
CA PHE A 23 -6.60 -2.77 -1.67
C PHE A 23 -7.99 -2.94 -1.02
N PRO A 24 -8.49 -4.18 -0.88
CA PRO A 24 -9.78 -4.41 -0.23
C PRO A 24 -9.68 -4.21 1.29
N ASN A 25 -10.62 -3.46 1.86
CA ASN A 25 -10.66 -3.13 3.29
C ASN A 25 -11.53 -4.10 4.12
N ASN A 26 -11.98 -5.21 3.55
CA ASN A 26 -12.98 -6.12 4.14
C ASN A 26 -12.40 -7.47 4.58
N TRP A 27 -11.21 -7.48 5.19
CA TRP A 27 -10.61 -8.68 5.77
C TRP A 27 -11.07 -8.88 7.21
N GLU A 28 -11.22 -10.13 7.64
CA GLU A 28 -11.71 -10.46 8.99
C GLU A 28 -10.60 -10.93 9.94
N ASN A 29 -9.56 -11.56 9.40
CA ASN A 29 -8.48 -12.16 10.18
C ASN A 29 -7.10 -11.96 9.50
N SER A 30 -6.04 -12.32 10.23
CA SER A 30 -4.66 -12.11 9.79
C SER A 30 -4.26 -13.01 8.60
N PHE A 31 -4.88 -14.18 8.46
CA PHE A 31 -4.63 -15.07 7.35
C PHE A 31 -5.17 -14.49 6.04
N GLU A 32 -6.40 -13.98 6.03
CA GLU A 32 -7.01 -13.29 4.90
C GLU A 32 -6.24 -12.04 4.50
N LEU A 33 -5.86 -11.20 5.48
CA LEU A 33 -5.04 -10.02 5.25
C LEU A 33 -3.74 -10.40 4.51
N ASN A 34 -3.03 -11.43 4.98
CA ASN A 34 -1.81 -11.89 4.32
C ASN A 34 -2.06 -12.39 2.89
N GLN A 35 -3.14 -13.13 2.65
CA GLN A 35 -3.49 -13.59 1.30
C GLN A 35 -3.78 -12.42 0.36
N ILE A 36 -4.52 -11.42 0.83
CA ILE A 36 -4.80 -10.18 0.09
C ILE A 36 -3.48 -9.48 -0.26
N ILE A 37 -2.61 -9.25 0.73
CA ILE A 37 -1.32 -8.59 0.52
C ILE A 37 -0.49 -9.34 -0.52
N ILE A 38 -0.36 -10.67 -0.40
CA ILE A 38 0.38 -11.49 -1.37
C ILE A 38 -0.20 -11.33 -2.77
N LYS A 39 -1.53 -11.37 -2.91
CA LYS A 39 -2.23 -11.24 -4.19
C LYS A 39 -1.99 -9.85 -4.78
N THR A 40 -2.21 -8.79 -4.02
CA THR A 40 -2.00 -7.39 -4.42
C THR A 40 -0.55 -7.17 -4.85
N ILE A 41 0.44 -7.60 -4.06
CA ILE A 41 1.86 -7.44 -4.40
C ILE A 41 2.23 -8.21 -5.67
N LYS A 42 1.69 -9.42 -5.88
CA LYS A 42 1.91 -10.17 -7.13
C LYS A 42 1.48 -9.39 -8.35
N THR A 43 0.40 -8.60 -8.28
CA THR A 43 -0.09 -7.82 -9.43
C THR A 43 0.87 -6.69 -9.85
N VAL A 44 1.62 -6.13 -8.91
CA VAL A 44 2.50 -4.97 -9.17
C VAL A 44 4.00 -5.32 -9.13
N LYS A 45 4.33 -6.58 -8.80
CA LYS A 45 5.69 -7.04 -8.52
C LYS A 45 6.64 -6.77 -9.67
N GLU A 46 6.25 -7.14 -10.89
CA GLU A 46 7.12 -7.05 -12.06
C GLU A 46 7.41 -5.59 -12.41
N ASP A 47 6.41 -4.73 -12.36
CA ASP A 47 6.56 -3.29 -12.59
C ASP A 47 7.48 -2.63 -11.55
N LEU A 48 7.31 -2.97 -10.27
CA LEU A 48 8.17 -2.47 -9.20
C LEU A 48 9.62 -2.89 -9.39
N LEU A 49 9.87 -4.16 -9.74
CA LEU A 49 11.22 -4.67 -9.96
C LEU A 49 11.85 -4.09 -11.23
N GLN A 50 11.08 -3.93 -12.31
CA GLN A 50 11.57 -3.28 -13.53
C GLN A 50 11.91 -1.81 -13.30
N ALA A 51 11.02 -1.06 -12.63
CA ALA A 51 11.25 0.33 -12.27
C ALA A 51 12.51 0.49 -11.40
N LYS A 52 12.71 -0.40 -10.42
CA LYS A 52 13.95 -0.46 -9.62
C LYS A 52 15.18 -0.68 -10.50
N LYS A 53 15.15 -1.66 -11.39
CA LYS A 53 16.27 -1.96 -12.31
C LYS A 53 16.61 -0.75 -13.21
N GLN A 54 15.60 0.02 -13.60
CA GLN A 54 15.74 1.19 -14.46
C GLN A 54 16.04 2.49 -13.69
N GLY A 55 16.17 2.42 -12.36
CA GLY A 55 16.46 3.59 -11.52
C GLY A 55 15.32 4.60 -11.43
N TYR A 56 14.08 4.18 -11.63
CA TYR A 56 12.93 5.08 -11.55
C TYR A 56 12.60 5.44 -10.11
N MET A 57 12.10 6.67 -9.94
CA MET A 57 11.52 7.08 -8.66
C MET A 57 10.18 6.37 -8.48
N ILE A 58 10.05 5.57 -7.43
CA ILE A 58 8.85 4.81 -7.10
C ILE A 58 8.11 5.52 -5.97
N THR A 59 6.83 5.83 -6.20
CA THR A 59 5.89 6.33 -5.19
C THR A 59 4.75 5.33 -5.05
N ILE A 60 4.31 5.08 -3.82
CA ILE A 60 3.12 4.26 -3.56
C ILE A 60 2.03 5.10 -2.89
N GLY A 61 0.81 5.03 -3.43
CA GLY A 61 -0.39 5.55 -2.79
C GLY A 61 -0.94 4.48 -1.85
N LEU A 62 -1.00 4.77 -0.55
CA LEU A 62 -1.46 3.80 0.45
C LEU A 62 -3.00 3.81 0.57
N PRO A 63 -3.63 2.67 0.91
CA PRO A 63 -5.07 2.62 1.17
C PRO A 63 -5.43 3.27 2.52
N ASP A 64 -6.72 3.51 2.73
CA ASP A 64 -7.23 4.12 3.98
C ASP A 64 -7.04 3.22 5.22
N SER A 65 -7.02 1.89 5.05
CA SER A 65 -6.77 0.97 6.17
C SER A 65 -5.35 1.12 6.69
N VAL A 66 -5.18 1.59 7.94
CA VAL A 66 -3.86 1.78 8.57
C VAL A 66 -3.06 0.47 8.60
N ILE A 67 -3.72 -0.64 8.98
CA ILE A 67 -3.06 -1.95 9.03
C ILE A 67 -2.71 -2.44 7.63
N GLY A 68 -3.64 -2.31 6.66
CA GLY A 68 -3.38 -2.64 5.26
C GLY A 68 -2.23 -1.82 4.66
N ALA A 69 -2.19 -0.52 4.94
CA ALA A 69 -1.15 0.40 4.53
C ALA A 69 0.22 0.00 5.09
N CYS A 70 0.30 -0.31 6.38
CA CYS A 70 1.51 -0.82 7.02
C CYS A 70 1.98 -2.13 6.38
N ALA A 71 1.06 -3.09 6.18
CA ALA A 71 1.38 -4.38 5.60
C ALA A 71 1.89 -4.26 4.14
N LEU A 72 1.22 -3.44 3.32
CA LEU A 72 1.64 -3.16 1.95
C LEU A 72 3.01 -2.48 1.90
N LEU A 73 3.24 -1.48 2.75
CA LEU A 73 4.51 -0.77 2.82
C LEU A 73 5.67 -1.74 3.16
N GLN A 74 5.47 -2.64 4.13
CA GLN A 74 6.48 -3.64 4.47
C GLN A 74 6.70 -4.63 3.33
N ALA A 75 5.64 -5.08 2.65
CA ALA A 75 5.76 -6.01 1.54
C ALA A 75 6.49 -5.37 0.33
N VAL A 76 6.17 -4.13 -0.01
CA VAL A 76 6.87 -3.37 -1.06
C VAL A 76 8.33 -3.12 -0.66
N ARG A 77 8.59 -2.74 0.59
CA ARG A 77 9.96 -2.59 1.11
C ARG A 77 10.74 -3.90 1.01
N GLY A 78 10.13 -5.04 1.35
CA GLY A 78 10.74 -6.36 1.21
C GLY A 78 11.11 -6.68 -0.25
N LEU A 79 10.27 -6.27 -1.20
CA LEU A 79 10.53 -6.45 -2.63
C LEU A 79 11.64 -5.52 -3.16
N LEU A 80 11.62 -4.25 -2.75
CA LEU A 80 12.53 -3.23 -3.25
C LEU A 80 13.86 -3.18 -2.50
N GLY A 81 13.92 -3.65 -1.26
CA GLY A 81 15.08 -3.51 -0.36
C GLY A 81 15.25 -2.12 0.24
N TYR A 82 14.32 -1.19 -0.04
CA TYR A 82 14.28 0.16 0.51
C TYR A 82 12.82 0.63 0.64
N THR A 83 12.59 1.67 1.43
CA THR A 83 11.26 2.28 1.60
C THR A 83 11.00 3.27 0.46
N PRO A 84 9.99 3.06 -0.41
CA PRO A 84 9.69 4.01 -1.49
C PRO A 84 9.08 5.30 -0.94
N TYR A 85 8.91 6.30 -1.81
CA TYR A 85 8.11 7.48 -1.47
C TYR A 85 6.65 7.06 -1.26
N VAL A 86 5.97 7.73 -0.33
CA VAL A 86 4.59 7.43 0.02
C VAL A 86 3.73 8.65 -0.25
N ALA A 87 2.61 8.45 -0.94
CA ALA A 87 1.53 9.40 -1.07
C ALA A 87 0.37 8.97 -0.16
N TRP A 88 -0.14 9.91 0.62
CA TRP A 88 -1.28 9.73 1.52
C TRP A 88 -2.36 10.75 1.19
N SER A 89 -3.63 10.33 1.29
CA SER A 89 -4.75 11.15 0.84
C SER A 89 -5.07 12.04 2.00
N THR A 90 -4.73 13.31 1.89
CA THR A 90 -4.98 14.31 2.94
C THR A 90 -6.46 14.70 3.08
N SER A 91 -7.38 13.98 2.40
CA SER A 91 -8.80 14.34 2.28
C SER A 91 -9.61 14.25 3.59
N SER A 92 -9.09 13.67 4.65
CA SER A 92 -9.63 13.77 6.02
C SER A 92 -8.47 14.24 6.89
N GLY A 93 -8.41 15.55 7.09
CA GLY A 93 -7.19 16.22 7.52
C GLY A 93 -6.72 15.75 8.87
N LEU A 94 -5.48 15.23 8.95
CA LEU A 94 -4.75 14.96 10.20
C LEU A 94 -5.67 14.53 11.35
N GLU A 95 -6.63 13.65 11.08
CA GLU A 95 -7.32 12.97 12.16
C GLU A 95 -6.22 12.18 12.85
N GLU A 96 -5.98 12.53 14.11
CA GLU A 96 -5.05 11.82 14.96
C GLU A 96 -5.32 10.33 14.76
N LEU A 97 -4.28 9.58 14.37
CA LEU A 97 -4.40 8.14 14.23
C LEU A 97 -5.00 7.60 15.52
N ASP A 98 -6.27 7.16 15.48
CA ASP A 98 -6.94 6.67 16.67
C ASP A 98 -6.26 5.36 17.06
N LEU A 99 -5.43 5.45 18.09
CA LEU A 99 -4.74 4.30 18.66
C LEU A 99 -5.73 3.21 19.06
N GLU A 100 -6.97 3.57 19.38
CA GLU A 100 -8.01 2.65 19.77
C GLU A 100 -8.64 1.93 18.57
N GLU A 101 -8.75 2.60 17.41
CA GLU A 101 -9.07 1.95 16.14
C GLU A 101 -7.96 0.96 15.75
N ILE A 102 -6.69 1.38 15.82
CA ILE A 102 -5.54 0.50 15.55
C ILE A 102 -5.58 -0.71 16.50
N ARG A 103 -5.82 -0.51 17.79
CA ARG A 103 -5.92 -1.61 18.77
C ARG A 103 -7.14 -2.48 18.53
N LYS A 104 -8.28 -1.93 18.12
CA LYS A 104 -9.50 -2.69 17.82
C LYS A 104 -9.27 -3.58 16.61
N GLU A 105 -8.75 -3.03 15.52
CA GLU A 105 -8.42 -3.79 14.32
C GLU A 105 -7.30 -4.81 14.58
N SER A 106 -6.29 -4.45 15.38
CA SER A 106 -5.26 -5.40 15.81
C SER A 106 -5.85 -6.56 16.62
N ARG A 107 -6.81 -6.30 17.52
CA ARG A 107 -7.50 -7.34 18.30
C ARG A 107 -8.31 -8.29 17.41
N ARG A 108 -8.97 -7.78 16.36
CA ARG A 108 -9.71 -8.61 15.38
C ARG A 108 -8.80 -9.58 14.63
N LEU A 109 -7.53 -9.22 14.47
CA LEU A 109 -6.54 -10.01 13.75
C LEU A 109 -5.85 -11.09 14.59
N ILE A 110 -6.01 -11.07 15.92
CA ILE A 110 -5.49 -12.12 16.79
C ILE A 110 -6.46 -13.31 16.67
N PHE A 111 -5.99 -14.38 15.99
CA PHE A 111 -6.67 -15.63 15.61
C PHE A 111 -7.28 -15.61 14.21
#